data_AF-A0A831PJH9-F1
#
_entry.id   AF-A0A831PJH9-F1
#
_cell.length_a   1.000
_cell.length_b   1.000
_cell.length_c   1.000
_cell.angle_alpha   90.00
_cell.angle_beta   90.00
_cell.angle_gamma   90.00
#
_symmetry.space_group_name_H-M   'P 1'
#
loop_
_entity.id
_entity.type
_entity.pdbx_description
1 polymer ?
#
loop_
_entity_poly.entity_id
_entity_poly.type
_entity_poly.pdbx_seq_one_letter_code
_entity_poly.pdbx_strand_id
1 'polypeptide(L)'
;FGMGNETEWEVPHSEKEFYRLRMSRFYTELDFVKWLDADRIHKAGPGLFYSYSDAEETAGRFISRPENGLGENDLAAHAYAGVYFKYEWNTLRGMERKTEEEFAGSNTFPTRGMHLKIRAGYFAGLNQQTDDFLKVSGDWVNYFSFSQRPRVVYALRVGGEKLFGNYAFHEAATLGRTENLRGYRETRFYGDASLYLNAEVRIRMKQFQTYLLNGTAGVLLFNDIGRVWLEGEESEKWHNGTGLGLWFSPFDMAVVSVSYAASTDDQLFNFTLNYQF
;
A
#
# COMPACT_ATOMS: atom_id res chain seq x y z
N PHE A 1 10.04 11.31 8.27
CA PHE A 1 10.94 10.65 9.22
C PHE A 1 12.39 10.63 8.72
N GLY A 2 12.71 11.33 7.63
CA GLY A 2 14.02 11.25 6.98
C GLY A 2 14.02 10.26 5.82
N MET A 3 15.03 10.36 4.97
CA MET A 3 15.33 9.41 3.90
C MET A 3 16.19 8.27 4.47
N GLY A 4 15.98 7.05 3.99
CA GLY A 4 16.80 5.89 4.33
C GLY A 4 16.10 4.84 5.20
N ASN A 5 16.72 3.67 5.21
CA ASN A 5 16.28 2.47 5.92
C ASN A 5 16.73 2.45 7.39
N GLU A 6 17.78 3.19 7.73
CA GLU A 6 18.36 3.26 9.08
C GLU A 6 17.86 4.44 9.94
N THR A 7 16.86 5.18 9.45
CA THR A 7 16.32 6.34 10.17
C THR A 7 15.77 5.98 11.54
N GLU A 8 16.14 6.77 12.56
CA GLU A 8 15.73 6.58 13.96
C GLU A 8 14.66 7.59 14.40
N TRP A 9 14.00 7.29 15.52
CA TRP A 9 13.03 8.18 16.14
C TRP A 9 13.73 9.15 17.09
N GLU A 10 13.72 10.45 16.76
CA GLU A 10 14.50 11.47 17.47
C GLU A 10 13.77 12.12 18.66
N VAL A 11 12.43 12.05 18.65
CA VAL A 11 11.58 12.65 19.68
C VAL A 11 10.79 11.57 20.42
N PRO A 12 10.27 11.84 21.64
CA PRO A 12 9.37 10.90 22.31
C PRO A 12 8.21 10.48 21.41
N HIS A 13 7.78 9.22 21.50
CA HIS A 13 6.69 8.66 20.67
C HIS A 13 5.34 9.37 20.86
N SER A 14 5.19 10.17 21.93
CA SER A 14 4.06 11.07 22.14
C SER A 14 4.04 12.26 21.18
N GLU A 15 5.19 12.73 20.70
CA GLU A 15 5.36 13.93 19.87
C GLU A 15 5.25 13.65 18.37
N LYS A 16 4.24 12.87 17.99
CA LYS A 16 4.00 12.40 16.60
C LYS A 16 3.85 13.52 15.59
N GLU A 17 3.46 14.68 16.09
CA GLU A 17 3.33 15.90 15.32
C GLU A 17 4.64 16.33 14.67
N PHE A 18 5.78 16.11 15.33
CA PHE A 18 7.08 16.50 14.81
C PHE A 18 7.34 15.97 13.39
N TYR A 19 6.87 14.76 13.05
CA TYR A 19 7.06 14.15 11.73
C TYR A 19 5.91 14.39 10.73
N ARG A 20 4.87 15.15 11.10
CA ARG A 20 3.76 15.44 10.19
C ARG A 20 4.18 16.46 9.15
N LEU A 21 3.96 16.11 7.89
CA LEU A 21 4.08 17.00 6.73
C LEU A 21 2.69 17.43 6.26
N ARG A 22 2.53 18.71 5.95
CA ARG A 22 1.37 19.20 5.20
C ARG A 22 1.81 19.40 3.75
N MET A 23 0.97 18.97 2.83
CA MET A 23 1.25 19.05 1.40
C MET A 23 -0.06 19.25 0.63
N SER A 24 0.00 20.10 -0.39
CA SER A 24 -1.07 20.22 -1.39
C SER A 24 -0.73 19.35 -2.58
N ARG A 25 -1.64 18.46 -3.00
CA ARG A 25 -1.41 17.56 -4.12
C ARG A 25 -2.59 17.57 -5.10
N PHE A 26 -2.28 17.65 -6.39
CA PHE A 26 -3.23 17.42 -7.47
C PHE A 26 -2.68 16.33 -8.40
N TYR A 27 -3.47 15.29 -8.64
CA TYR A 27 -3.08 14.20 -9.52
C TYR A 27 -4.24 13.84 -10.43
N THR A 28 -3.95 13.67 -11.72
CA THR A 28 -4.92 13.21 -12.71
C THR A 28 -4.26 12.27 -13.68
N GLU A 29 -5.00 11.23 -14.11
CA GLU A 29 -4.51 10.28 -15.10
C GLU A 29 -5.61 9.92 -16.11
N LEU A 30 -5.17 9.57 -17.32
CA LEU A 30 -6.01 9.10 -18.42
C LEU A 30 -5.48 7.75 -18.90
N ASP A 31 -6.34 6.74 -18.87
CA ASP A 31 -5.99 5.37 -19.21
C ASP A 31 -6.50 4.94 -20.59
N PHE A 32 -5.61 4.33 -21.39
CA PHE A 32 -5.95 3.73 -22.68
C PHE A 32 -5.75 2.21 -22.63
N VAL A 33 -6.56 1.55 -21.79
CA VAL A 33 -6.40 0.13 -21.45
C VAL A 33 -7.39 -0.78 -22.17
N LYS A 34 -6.93 -1.97 -22.57
CA LYS A 34 -7.76 -3.00 -23.21
C LYS A 34 -7.62 -4.35 -22.50
N TRP A 35 -8.69 -5.14 -22.55
CA TRP A 35 -8.66 -6.56 -22.25
C TRP A 35 -7.87 -7.29 -23.34
N LEU A 36 -6.94 -8.16 -22.94
CA LEU A 36 -6.08 -8.91 -23.87
C LEU A 36 -6.63 -10.31 -24.19
N ASP A 37 -7.60 -10.76 -23.41
CA ASP A 37 -8.19 -12.09 -23.48
C ASP A 37 -9.73 -12.01 -23.39
N ALA A 38 -10.39 -13.09 -23.83
CA ALA A 38 -11.85 -13.19 -23.83
C ALA A 38 -12.43 -13.31 -22.42
N ASP A 39 -11.69 -13.93 -21.49
CA ASP A 39 -12.09 -14.14 -20.10
C ASP A 39 -11.98 -12.85 -19.26
N ARG A 40 -11.40 -11.78 -19.83
CA ARG A 40 -11.19 -10.47 -19.20
C ARG A 40 -10.42 -10.57 -17.88
N ILE A 41 -9.38 -11.40 -17.86
CA ILE A 41 -8.48 -11.54 -16.71
C ILE A 41 -7.14 -10.82 -16.92
N HIS A 42 -6.76 -10.48 -18.15
CA HIS A 42 -5.59 -9.70 -18.50
C HIS A 42 -5.99 -8.35 -19.09
N LYS A 43 -5.44 -7.27 -18.53
CA LYS A 43 -5.68 -5.91 -19.00
C LYS A 43 -4.36 -5.17 -19.12
N ALA A 44 -4.14 -4.51 -20.24
CA ALA A 44 -2.92 -3.72 -20.44
C ALA A 44 -3.17 -2.48 -21.29
N GLY A 45 -2.29 -1.51 -21.13
CA GLY A 45 -2.26 -0.35 -22.01
C GLY A 45 -1.47 0.82 -21.45
N PRO A 46 -1.22 1.83 -22.30
CA PRO A 46 -0.59 3.06 -21.87
C PRO A 46 -1.56 3.98 -21.13
N GLY A 47 -1.01 4.98 -20.46
CA GLY A 47 -1.74 6.10 -19.92
C GLY A 47 -0.88 7.34 -19.80
N LEU A 48 -1.54 8.47 -19.57
CA LEU A 48 -0.92 9.77 -19.36
C LEU A 48 -1.28 10.25 -17.95
N PHE A 49 -0.41 11.01 -17.31
CA PHE A 49 -0.74 11.64 -16.04
C PHE A 49 -0.13 13.03 -15.93
N TYR A 50 -0.73 13.81 -15.03
CA TYR A 50 -0.19 15.05 -14.51
C TYR A 50 -0.24 15.01 -12.99
N SER A 51 0.85 15.42 -12.35
CA SER A 51 0.98 15.48 -10.90
C SER A 51 1.55 16.83 -10.49
N TYR A 52 0.99 17.43 -9.45
CA TYR A 52 1.51 18.61 -8.77
C TYR A 52 1.53 18.34 -7.28
N SER A 53 2.64 18.65 -6.63
CA SER A 53 2.85 18.48 -5.19
C SER A 53 3.61 19.68 -4.65
N ASP A 54 3.13 20.24 -3.53
CA ASP A 54 3.74 21.40 -2.88
C ASP A 54 3.75 21.19 -1.37
N ALA A 55 4.95 20.99 -0.82
CA ALA A 55 5.20 20.63 0.56
C ALA A 55 5.35 21.89 1.41
N GLU A 56 4.58 22.00 2.50
CA GLU A 56 4.66 23.14 3.39
C GLU A 56 5.75 22.92 4.45
N GLU A 57 6.80 23.74 4.39
CA GLU A 57 7.82 23.78 5.44
C GLU A 57 7.24 24.43 6.71
N THR A 58 6.74 23.59 7.61
CA THR A 58 6.16 24.04 8.88
C THR A 58 7.24 24.12 9.96
N ALA A 59 7.44 25.32 10.53
CA ALA A 59 8.41 25.54 11.60
C ALA A 59 8.18 24.61 12.81
N GLY A 60 9.28 24.07 13.36
CA GLY A 60 9.26 23.16 14.51
C GLY A 60 8.88 21.72 14.16
N ARG A 61 8.83 21.37 12.88
CA ARG A 61 8.66 20.01 12.38
C ARG A 61 10.00 19.46 11.89
N PHE A 62 10.08 18.15 11.69
CA PHE A 62 11.26 17.49 11.14
C PHE A 62 11.64 18.09 9.77
N ILE A 63 10.64 18.42 8.95
CA ILE A 63 10.88 18.96 7.60
C ILE A 63 11.60 20.33 7.62
N SER A 64 11.51 21.09 8.71
CA SER A 64 12.17 22.40 8.83
C SER A 64 13.55 22.32 9.49
N ARG A 65 14.11 21.13 9.68
CA ARG A 65 15.45 20.95 10.26
C ARG A 65 16.51 20.86 9.16
N PRO A 66 17.69 21.47 9.34
CA PRO A 66 18.82 21.30 8.42
C PRO A 66 19.27 19.84 8.27
N GLU A 67 19.06 19.02 9.31
CA GLU A 67 19.44 17.60 9.34
C GLU A 67 18.38 16.67 8.70
N ASN A 68 17.34 17.22 8.06
CA ASN A 68 16.26 16.45 7.45
C ASN A 68 16.70 15.61 6.23
N GLY A 69 17.91 15.86 5.71
CA GLY A 69 18.49 15.19 4.54
C GLY A 69 17.91 15.67 3.20
N LEU A 70 17.25 16.82 3.17
CA LEU A 70 16.63 17.41 1.98
C LEU A 70 17.26 18.76 1.63
N GLY A 71 17.43 19.03 0.34
CA GLY A 71 17.86 20.33 -0.17
C GLY A 71 16.70 21.32 -0.34
N GLU A 72 17.02 22.60 -0.62
CA GLU A 72 16.00 23.64 -0.87
C GLU A 72 15.07 23.28 -2.04
N ASN A 73 15.59 22.61 -3.07
CA ASN A 73 14.80 22.20 -4.23
C ASN A 73 13.81 21.07 -3.88
N ASP A 74 14.11 20.21 -2.91
CA ASP A 74 13.24 19.08 -2.52
C ASP A 74 11.96 19.56 -1.82
N LEU A 75 12.01 20.75 -1.23
CA LEU A 75 10.88 21.39 -0.55
C LEU A 75 10.08 22.31 -1.47
N ALA A 76 10.56 22.57 -2.68
CA ALA A 76 9.86 23.39 -3.64
C ALA A 76 8.62 22.67 -4.20
N ALA A 77 7.76 23.43 -4.88
CA ALA A 77 6.65 22.84 -5.60
C ALA A 77 7.17 22.01 -6.79
N HIS A 78 6.73 20.77 -6.90
CA HIS A 78 7.08 19.87 -8.00
C HIS A 78 5.88 19.62 -8.92
N ALA A 79 6.12 19.67 -10.22
CA ALA A 79 5.10 19.45 -11.24
C ALA A 79 5.63 18.47 -12.29
N TYR A 80 4.86 17.42 -12.57
CA TYR A 80 5.21 16.37 -13.52
C TYR A 80 4.11 16.18 -14.56
N ALA A 81 4.50 15.94 -15.80
CA ALA A 81 3.66 15.25 -16.78
C ALA A 81 4.37 13.98 -17.21
N GLY A 82 3.63 12.93 -17.50
CA GLY A 82 4.27 11.68 -17.84
C GLY A 82 3.40 10.69 -18.59
N VAL A 83 4.08 9.66 -19.07
CA VAL A 83 3.51 8.49 -19.73
C VAL A 83 3.79 7.27 -18.87
N TYR A 84 2.87 6.32 -18.86
CA TYR A 84 3.10 5.02 -18.23
C TYR A 84 2.50 3.91 -19.05
N PHE A 85 2.97 2.71 -18.79
CA PHE A 85 2.36 1.47 -19.21
C PHE A 85 1.93 0.70 -17.97
N LYS A 86 0.73 0.13 -18.00
CA LYS A 86 0.25 -0.76 -16.94
C LYS A 86 -0.21 -2.10 -17.48
N TYR A 87 0.02 -3.13 -16.69
CA TYR A 87 -0.43 -4.49 -16.91
C TYR A 87 -1.10 -5.01 -15.63
N GLU A 88 -2.29 -5.60 -15.78
CA GLU A 88 -3.07 -6.22 -14.71
C GLU A 88 -3.40 -7.65 -15.11
N TRP A 89 -3.17 -8.59 -14.20
CA TRP A 89 -3.65 -9.96 -14.29
C TRP A 89 -4.49 -10.29 -13.06
N ASN A 90 -5.79 -10.44 -13.24
CA ASN A 90 -6.77 -10.51 -12.16
C ASN A 90 -7.71 -11.70 -12.36
N THR A 91 -7.45 -12.79 -11.63
CA THR A 91 -8.28 -14.00 -11.66
C THR A 91 -9.39 -13.98 -10.62
N LEU A 92 -9.43 -12.96 -9.74
CA LEU A 92 -10.47 -12.81 -8.71
C LEU A 92 -11.85 -12.60 -9.35
N ARG A 93 -11.92 -11.83 -10.44
CA ARG A 93 -13.16 -11.56 -11.19
C ARG A 93 -13.86 -12.82 -11.70
N GLY A 94 -13.08 -13.81 -12.14
CA GLY A 94 -13.62 -15.09 -12.61
C GLY A 94 -14.16 -15.97 -11.47
N MET A 95 -13.67 -15.77 -10.25
CA MET A 95 -14.08 -16.51 -9.05
C MET A 95 -15.34 -15.95 -8.40
N GLU A 96 -15.53 -14.63 -8.44
CA GLU A 96 -16.77 -13.94 -8.01
C GLU A 96 -17.98 -14.51 -8.75
N ARG A 97 -17.90 -14.60 -10.08
CA ARG A 97 -18.98 -15.15 -10.93
C ARG A 97 -19.33 -16.61 -10.60
N LYS A 98 -18.35 -17.47 -10.34
CA LYS A 98 -18.60 -18.88 -9.97
C LYS A 98 -19.19 -19.02 -8.57
N THR A 99 -18.79 -18.15 -7.65
CA THR A 99 -19.31 -18.16 -6.28
C THR A 99 -20.77 -17.71 -6.31
N GLU A 100 -21.13 -16.64 -7.04
CA GLU A 100 -22.53 -16.21 -7.24
C GLU A 100 -23.43 -17.33 -7.80
N GLU A 101 -22.91 -18.14 -8.74
CA GLU A 101 -23.67 -19.20 -9.43
C GLU A 101 -23.80 -20.50 -8.59
N GLU A 102 -22.77 -20.94 -7.86
CA GLU A 102 -22.76 -22.25 -7.17
C GLU A 102 -23.06 -22.18 -5.66
N PHE A 103 -22.82 -21.04 -5.02
CA PHE A 103 -23.00 -20.87 -3.59
C PHE A 103 -23.66 -19.52 -3.35
N ALA A 104 -24.92 -19.46 -2.95
CA ALA A 104 -25.55 -18.21 -2.52
C ALA A 104 -24.79 -17.57 -1.32
N GLY A 105 -23.64 -16.96 -1.56
CA GLY A 105 -22.56 -16.82 -0.60
C GLY A 105 -21.65 -15.65 -0.93
N SER A 106 -21.83 -14.57 -0.18
CA SER A 106 -20.87 -13.50 0.15
C SER A 106 -19.84 -13.13 -0.93
N ASN A 107 -20.15 -12.08 -1.70
CA ASN A 107 -19.24 -11.42 -2.65
C ASN A 107 -18.06 -10.69 -1.99
N THR A 108 -18.00 -10.60 -0.67
CA THR A 108 -17.08 -9.67 0.01
C THR A 108 -15.66 -10.21 0.17
N PHE A 109 -15.41 -11.50 -0.11
CA PHE A 109 -14.19 -12.16 0.34
C PHE A 109 -13.57 -13.13 -0.68
N PRO A 110 -12.50 -12.72 -1.37
CA PRO A 110 -11.72 -13.65 -2.19
C PRO A 110 -11.15 -14.78 -1.33
N THR A 111 -11.49 -16.02 -1.67
CA THR A 111 -10.99 -17.22 -0.97
C THR A 111 -9.89 -17.93 -1.75
N ARG A 112 -9.83 -17.66 -3.06
CA ARG A 112 -8.84 -18.18 -4.01
C ARG A 112 -8.67 -17.20 -5.17
N GLY A 113 -7.50 -17.21 -5.77
CA GLY A 113 -7.18 -16.45 -6.97
C GLY A 113 -6.08 -15.42 -6.71
N MET A 114 -5.79 -14.60 -7.70
CA MET A 114 -4.70 -13.65 -7.63
C MET A 114 -5.00 -12.36 -8.39
N HIS A 115 -4.27 -11.32 -8.00
CA HIS A 115 -4.27 -10.05 -8.69
C HIS A 115 -2.83 -9.51 -8.73
N LEU A 116 -2.28 -9.43 -9.93
CA LEU A 116 -0.97 -8.83 -10.22
C LEU A 116 -1.19 -7.50 -10.93
N LYS A 117 -0.50 -6.46 -10.49
CA LYS A 117 -0.40 -5.15 -11.13
C LYS A 117 1.06 -4.83 -11.35
N ILE A 118 1.39 -4.37 -12.54
CA ILE A 118 2.71 -3.85 -12.90
C ILE A 118 2.49 -2.49 -13.55
N ARG A 119 3.29 -1.50 -13.16
CA ARG A 119 3.30 -0.17 -13.79
C ARG A 119 4.73 0.28 -14.02
N ALA A 120 5.01 0.80 -15.20
CA ALA A 120 6.27 1.47 -15.51
C ALA A 120 5.94 2.83 -16.11
N GLY A 121 6.55 3.90 -15.59
CA GLY A 121 6.25 5.27 -16.03
C GLY A 121 7.48 6.16 -16.04
N TYR A 122 7.43 7.14 -16.94
CA TYR A 122 8.39 8.24 -17.03
C TYR A 122 7.71 9.52 -16.57
N PHE A 123 8.39 10.22 -15.66
CA PHE A 123 7.97 11.46 -15.03
C PHE A 123 8.85 12.56 -15.60
N ALA A 124 8.28 13.45 -16.42
CA ALA A 124 8.98 14.61 -16.94
C ALA A 124 8.66 15.83 -16.06
N GLY A 125 9.70 16.49 -15.56
CA GLY A 125 9.61 17.70 -14.78
C GLY A 125 9.11 18.89 -15.61
N LEU A 126 8.21 19.68 -15.02
CA LEU A 126 7.57 20.82 -15.67
C LEU A 126 8.01 22.17 -15.12
N ASN A 127 8.88 22.18 -14.11
CA ASN A 127 9.44 23.39 -13.51
C ASN A 127 10.94 23.20 -13.22
N GLN A 128 11.63 24.29 -12.88
CA GLN A 128 13.09 24.30 -12.78
C GLN A 128 13.64 23.46 -11.62
N GLN A 129 12.81 23.18 -10.61
CA GLN A 129 13.17 22.43 -9.41
C GLN A 129 12.85 20.94 -9.56
N THR A 130 12.24 20.54 -10.67
CA THR A 130 11.76 19.17 -10.87
C THR A 130 12.59 18.45 -11.91
N ASP A 131 13.29 17.42 -11.47
CA ASP A 131 14.04 16.51 -12.33
C ASP A 131 13.14 15.43 -12.94
N ASP A 132 13.61 14.85 -14.04
CA ASP A 132 12.98 13.71 -14.67
C ASP A 132 13.39 12.40 -13.99
N PHE A 133 12.46 11.45 -13.88
CA PHE A 133 12.78 10.11 -13.39
C PHE A 133 11.90 9.02 -14.01
N LEU A 134 12.36 7.78 -13.86
CA LEU A 134 11.61 6.58 -14.20
C LEU A 134 11.15 5.88 -12.92
N LYS A 135 9.93 5.37 -12.91
CA LYS A 135 9.37 4.58 -11.80
C LYS A 135 8.78 3.29 -12.31
N VAL A 136 9.20 2.17 -11.71
CA VAL A 136 8.63 0.84 -11.95
C VAL A 136 8.06 0.33 -10.63
N SER A 137 6.82 -0.14 -10.64
CA SER A 137 6.17 -0.74 -9.48
C SER A 137 5.46 -2.04 -9.82
N GLY A 138 5.40 -2.91 -8.83
CA GLY A 138 4.73 -4.21 -8.89
C GLY A 138 3.98 -4.49 -7.61
N ASP A 139 2.77 -5.05 -7.72
CA ASP A 139 1.96 -5.48 -6.60
C ASP A 139 1.25 -6.77 -6.98
N TRP A 140 1.52 -7.84 -6.23
CA TRP A 140 0.93 -9.15 -6.43
C TRP A 140 0.29 -9.64 -5.15
N VAL A 141 -1.01 -9.88 -5.19
CA VAL A 141 -1.75 -10.55 -4.11
C VAL A 141 -2.25 -11.91 -4.58
N ASN A 142 -2.15 -12.89 -3.69
CA ASN A 142 -2.62 -14.25 -3.89
C ASN A 142 -3.45 -14.71 -2.69
N TYR A 143 -4.63 -15.24 -2.97
CA TYR A 143 -5.47 -15.91 -1.99
C TYR A 143 -5.50 -17.39 -2.29
N PHE A 144 -5.38 -18.20 -1.25
CA PHE A 144 -5.58 -19.63 -1.36
C PHE A 144 -6.22 -20.21 -0.11
N SER A 145 -6.94 -21.30 -0.33
CA SER A 145 -7.64 -22.05 0.71
C SER A 145 -7.78 -23.52 0.29
N PHE A 146 -7.57 -24.42 1.24
CA PHE A 146 -7.47 -25.86 0.97
C PHE A 146 -8.80 -26.62 1.02
N SER A 147 -9.87 -25.97 1.49
CA SER A 147 -11.22 -26.56 1.61
C SER A 147 -12.19 -25.99 0.57
N GLN A 148 -13.14 -26.81 0.11
CA GLN A 148 -14.26 -26.37 -0.75
C GLN A 148 -15.17 -25.35 -0.06
N ARG A 149 -15.27 -25.42 1.28
CA ARG A 149 -15.95 -24.43 2.12
C ARG A 149 -14.92 -23.82 3.07
N PRO A 150 -14.16 -22.82 2.61
CA PRO A 150 -13.00 -22.34 3.34
C PRO A 150 -13.42 -21.57 4.59
N ARG A 151 -13.02 -22.09 5.75
CA ARG A 151 -13.03 -21.34 7.03
C ARG A 151 -11.73 -20.60 7.27
N VAL A 152 -10.66 -21.01 6.60
CA VAL A 152 -9.34 -20.40 6.68
C VAL A 152 -8.94 -19.99 5.27
N VAL A 153 -8.54 -18.73 5.12
CA VAL A 153 -8.00 -18.16 3.89
C VAL A 153 -6.62 -17.61 4.20
N TYR A 154 -5.66 -17.97 3.36
CA TYR A 154 -4.32 -17.42 3.40
C TYR A 154 -4.23 -16.36 2.31
N ALA A 155 -3.74 -15.18 2.67
CA ALA A 155 -3.50 -14.07 1.76
C ALA A 155 -2.02 -13.73 1.82
N LEU A 156 -1.35 -13.77 0.68
CA LEU A 156 0.03 -13.33 0.51
C LEU A 156 0.05 -12.15 -0.44
N ARG A 157 0.72 -11.07 -0.07
CA ARG A 157 0.94 -9.92 -0.93
C ARG A 157 2.42 -9.59 -0.99
N VAL A 158 2.96 -9.49 -2.19
CA VAL A 158 4.33 -9.02 -2.45
C VAL A 158 4.23 -7.79 -3.31
N GLY A 159 4.90 -6.72 -2.93
CA GLY A 159 4.95 -5.53 -3.76
C GLY A 159 6.18 -4.69 -3.49
N GLY A 160 6.40 -3.73 -4.37
CA GLY A 160 7.58 -2.89 -4.33
C GLY A 160 7.62 -1.94 -5.51
N GLU A 161 8.55 -1.01 -5.41
CA GLU A 161 8.81 -0.02 -6.45
C GLU A 161 10.29 0.33 -6.50
N LYS A 162 10.73 0.79 -7.66
CA LYS A 162 12.08 1.31 -7.90
C LYS A 162 11.99 2.57 -8.75
N LEU A 163 12.66 3.61 -8.29
CA LEU A 163 12.87 4.86 -8.98
C LEU A 163 14.30 4.90 -9.53
N PHE A 164 14.45 5.53 -10.70
CA PHE A 164 15.72 5.73 -11.38
C PHE A 164 15.84 7.19 -11.81
N GLY A 165 16.94 7.84 -11.47
CA GLY A 165 17.14 9.28 -11.64
C GLY A 165 16.85 10.04 -10.35
N ASN A 166 16.89 11.37 -10.43
CA ASN A 166 16.59 12.24 -9.29
C ASN A 166 15.07 12.40 -9.17
N TYR A 167 14.55 12.23 -7.97
CA TYR A 167 13.12 12.31 -7.69
C TYR A 167 12.91 13.13 -6.42
N ALA A 168 11.78 13.83 -6.34
CA ALA A 168 11.41 14.53 -5.12
C ALA A 168 11.04 13.52 -4.02
N PHE A 169 11.38 13.81 -2.76
CA PHE A 169 11.22 12.87 -1.64
C PHE A 169 9.78 12.34 -1.45
N HIS A 170 8.77 13.10 -1.86
CA HIS A 170 7.36 12.71 -1.76
C HIS A 170 6.91 11.74 -2.86
N GLU A 171 7.71 11.54 -3.91
CA GLU A 171 7.50 10.50 -4.94
C GLU A 171 8.34 9.23 -4.68
N ALA A 172 9.28 9.30 -3.73
CA ALA A 172 10.18 8.23 -3.34
C ALA A 172 9.45 6.93 -2.97
N ALA A 173 10.19 5.82 -3.00
CA ALA A 173 9.67 4.54 -2.56
C ALA A 173 9.44 4.57 -1.05
N THR A 174 8.25 4.15 -0.59
CA THR A 174 7.92 4.23 0.85
C THR A 174 7.51 2.92 1.48
N LEU A 175 7.75 2.82 2.80
CA LEU A 175 7.17 1.79 3.65
C LEU A 175 6.48 2.40 4.87
N GLY A 176 5.31 1.86 5.23
CA GLY A 176 4.59 2.24 6.43
C GLY A 176 3.11 1.86 6.47
N ARG A 177 2.59 1.78 7.70
CA ARG A 177 1.17 1.69 8.06
C ARG A 177 0.37 0.65 7.25
N THR A 178 -0.82 1.03 6.80
CA THR A 178 -1.81 0.15 6.17
C THR A 178 -1.59 -0.02 4.68
N GLU A 179 -0.57 0.61 4.10
CA GLU A 179 -0.30 0.42 2.67
C GLU A 179 0.54 -0.84 2.45
N ASN A 180 1.57 -1.07 3.26
CA ASN A 180 2.51 -2.16 3.03
C ASN A 180 3.26 -2.71 4.27
N LEU A 181 3.31 -1.99 5.40
CA LEU A 181 4.08 -2.43 6.57
C LEU A 181 3.40 -2.00 7.88
N ARG A 182 2.50 -2.86 8.41
CA ARG A 182 1.74 -2.55 9.62
C ARG A 182 2.65 -2.47 10.84
N GLY A 183 2.22 -1.74 11.86
CA GLY A 183 3.00 -1.52 13.09
C GLY A 183 3.99 -0.36 12.98
N TYR A 184 4.25 0.16 11.78
CA TYR A 184 5.00 1.39 11.56
C TYR A 184 4.05 2.54 11.19
N ARG A 185 4.51 3.78 11.39
CA ARG A 185 3.79 4.99 10.98
C ARG A 185 3.70 5.07 9.46
N GLU A 186 2.80 5.94 8.98
CA GLU A 186 2.65 6.19 7.54
C GLU A 186 3.94 6.78 6.99
N THR A 187 4.35 6.29 5.81
CA THR A 187 5.58 6.71 5.12
C THR A 187 6.76 6.83 6.10
N ARG A 188 6.99 5.77 6.89
CA ARG A 188 8.01 5.74 7.93
C ARG A 188 9.42 5.70 7.36
N PHE A 189 9.59 5.03 6.22
CA PHE A 189 10.85 4.90 5.53
C PHE A 189 10.69 5.35 4.08
N TYR A 190 11.69 6.04 3.55
CA TYR A 190 11.76 6.53 2.17
C TYR A 190 13.07 6.07 1.52
N GLY A 191 13.05 5.78 0.22
CA GLY A 191 14.25 5.45 -0.54
C GLY A 191 14.01 5.42 -2.04
N ASP A 192 15.02 5.03 -2.82
CA ASP A 192 14.88 4.85 -4.27
C ASP A 192 14.09 3.58 -4.58
N ALA A 193 14.13 2.59 -3.69
CA ALA A 193 13.45 1.32 -3.87
C ALA A 193 12.78 0.86 -2.59
N SER A 194 11.70 0.11 -2.73
CA SER A 194 11.07 -0.61 -1.62
C SER A 194 10.63 -2.00 -2.05
N LEU A 195 10.60 -2.91 -1.09
CA LEU A 195 10.06 -4.26 -1.26
C LEU A 195 9.40 -4.66 0.05
N TYR A 196 8.21 -5.26 -0.05
CA TYR A 196 7.47 -5.77 1.08
C TYR A 196 6.80 -7.10 0.78
N LEU A 197 6.61 -7.89 1.83
CA LEU A 197 5.83 -9.12 1.88
C LEU A 197 4.85 -9.01 3.04
N ASN A 198 3.56 -9.11 2.76
CA ASN A 198 2.50 -9.25 3.74
C ASN A 198 1.96 -10.67 3.70
N ALA A 199 1.97 -11.34 4.84
CA ALA A 199 1.34 -12.63 5.04
C ALA A 199 0.19 -12.48 6.02
N GLU A 200 -1.00 -12.91 5.63
CA GLU A 200 -2.21 -12.81 6.45
C GLU A 200 -2.99 -14.12 6.43
N VAL A 201 -3.47 -14.52 7.61
CA VAL A 201 -4.33 -15.69 7.81
C VAL A 201 -5.67 -15.19 8.33
N ARG A 202 -6.73 -15.42 7.58
CA ARG A 202 -8.10 -15.05 7.92
C ARG A 202 -8.86 -16.29 8.36
N ILE A 203 -9.39 -16.28 9.58
CA ILE A 203 -10.14 -17.40 10.15
C ILE A 203 -11.58 -16.94 10.40
N ARG A 204 -12.52 -17.54 9.67
CA ARG A 204 -13.95 -17.38 9.87
C ARG A 204 -14.39 -18.18 11.10
N MET A 205 -14.93 -17.49 12.10
CA MET A 205 -15.34 -18.13 13.35
C MET A 205 -16.84 -18.38 13.40
N LYS A 206 -17.66 -17.35 13.20
CA LYS A 206 -19.10 -17.43 13.43
C LYS A 206 -19.86 -16.69 12.34
N GLN A 207 -20.90 -17.36 11.84
CA GLN A 207 -22.00 -16.72 11.15
C GLN A 207 -23.08 -16.44 12.20
N PHE A 208 -23.57 -15.21 12.25
CA PHE A 208 -24.63 -14.82 13.15
C PHE A 208 -25.83 -14.37 12.33
N GLN A 209 -27.01 -14.77 12.80
CA GLN A 209 -28.29 -14.42 12.22
C GLN A 209 -29.17 -13.94 13.37
N THR A 210 -29.42 -12.64 13.40
CA THR A 210 -30.28 -11.97 14.38
C THR A 210 -31.44 -11.30 13.65
N TYR A 211 -32.50 -10.93 14.37
CA TYR A 211 -33.72 -10.37 13.77
C TYR A 211 -33.47 -9.15 12.84
N LEU A 212 -32.45 -8.35 13.14
CA LEU A 212 -32.09 -7.14 12.37
C LEU A 212 -30.84 -7.31 11.50
N LEU A 213 -30.02 -8.35 11.73
CA LEU A 213 -28.66 -8.40 11.18
C LEU A 213 -28.20 -9.85 10.97
N ASN A 214 -27.81 -10.14 9.72
CA ASN A 214 -27.08 -11.35 9.35
C ASN A 214 -25.65 -10.97 8.97
N GLY A 215 -24.68 -11.82 9.27
CA GLY A 215 -23.31 -11.55 8.86
C GLY A 215 -22.31 -12.58 9.34
N THR A 216 -21.05 -12.32 8.97
CA THR A 216 -19.92 -13.19 9.28
C THR A 216 -18.89 -12.43 10.09
N ALA A 217 -18.36 -13.06 11.14
CA ALA A 217 -17.25 -12.52 11.91
C ALA A 217 -16.10 -13.53 12.02
N GLY A 218 -14.89 -13.00 12.16
CA GLY A 218 -13.69 -13.80 12.27
C GLY A 218 -12.52 -13.04 12.86
N VAL A 219 -11.39 -13.72 12.90
CA VAL A 219 -10.10 -13.14 13.26
C VAL A 219 -9.19 -13.11 12.03
N LEU A 220 -8.21 -12.23 12.08
CA LEU A 220 -7.07 -12.22 11.18
C LEU A 220 -5.78 -12.19 12.01
N LEU A 221 -4.75 -12.85 11.49
CA LEU A 221 -3.38 -12.81 12.00
C LEU A 221 -2.50 -12.39 10.85
N PHE A 222 -1.51 -11.55 11.09
CA PHE A 222 -0.62 -11.13 10.02
C PHE A 222 0.82 -10.94 10.47
N ASN A 223 1.71 -11.06 9.48
CA ASN A 223 3.11 -10.74 9.58
C ASN A 223 3.55 -10.04 8.29
N ASP A 224 4.12 -8.85 8.45
CA ASP A 224 4.58 -7.98 7.38
C ASP A 224 6.09 -7.81 7.52
N ILE A 225 6.80 -7.86 6.40
CA ILE A 225 8.23 -7.64 6.32
C ILE A 225 8.49 -6.68 5.17
N GLY A 226 9.34 -5.68 5.36
CA GLY A 226 9.69 -4.77 4.30
C GLY A 226 11.04 -4.09 4.48
N ARG A 227 11.59 -3.61 3.38
CA ARG A 227 12.83 -2.84 3.35
C ARG A 227 12.79 -1.74 2.29
N VAL A 228 13.43 -0.61 2.57
CA VAL A 228 13.78 0.39 1.56
C VAL A 228 15.28 0.36 1.27
N TRP A 229 15.65 0.87 0.10
CA TRP A 229 17.04 1.11 -0.30
C TRP A 229 17.19 2.55 -0.73
N LEU A 230 18.21 3.23 -0.23
CA LEU A 230 18.61 4.56 -0.62
C LEU A 230 20.05 4.52 -1.15
N GLU A 231 20.31 5.20 -2.26
CA GLU A 231 21.64 5.31 -2.84
C GLU A 231 22.61 5.96 -1.86
N GLY A 232 23.80 5.36 -1.71
CA GLY A 232 24.79 5.79 -0.72
C GLY A 232 24.55 5.27 0.72
N GLU A 233 23.44 4.59 0.99
CA GLU A 233 23.18 3.94 2.28
C GLU A 233 23.59 2.46 2.27
N GLU A 234 24.47 2.06 3.19
CA GLU A 234 24.76 0.65 3.49
C GLU A 234 23.88 0.19 4.65
N SER A 235 22.87 -0.64 4.36
CA SER A 235 21.97 -1.21 5.35
C SER A 235 21.73 -2.68 5.06
N GLU A 236 21.58 -3.50 6.10
CA GLU A 236 21.08 -4.89 5.98
C GLU A 236 19.72 -5.07 6.65
N LYS A 237 19.15 -3.99 7.19
CA LYS A 237 17.99 -4.02 8.06
C LYS A 237 16.70 -4.34 7.30
N TRP A 238 15.95 -5.27 7.84
CA TRP A 238 14.58 -5.56 7.44
C TRP A 238 13.65 -5.17 8.58
N HIS A 239 12.58 -4.48 8.24
CA HIS A 239 11.58 -4.04 9.19
C HIS A 239 10.44 -5.05 9.23
N ASN A 240 9.96 -5.37 10.43
CA ASN A 240 8.93 -6.38 10.62
C ASN A 240 7.77 -5.85 11.48
N GLY A 241 6.57 -6.10 11.03
CA GLY A 241 5.32 -5.75 11.70
C GLY A 241 4.46 -6.98 11.89
N THR A 242 4.01 -7.26 13.10
CA THR A 242 3.18 -8.44 13.37
C THR A 242 1.95 -8.06 14.16
N GLY A 243 0.88 -8.82 14.00
CA GLY A 243 -0.33 -8.49 14.74
C GLY A 243 -1.51 -9.39 14.47
N LEU A 244 -2.64 -8.95 15.01
CA LEU A 244 -3.90 -9.66 14.97
C LEU A 244 -5.05 -8.68 14.89
N GLY A 245 -6.18 -9.14 14.38
CA GLY A 245 -7.37 -8.33 14.26
C GLY A 245 -8.64 -9.14 14.30
N LEU A 246 -9.73 -8.41 14.49
CA LEU A 246 -11.09 -8.91 14.35
C LEU A 246 -11.68 -8.29 13.10
N TRP A 247 -12.46 -9.07 12.36
CA TRP A 247 -13.22 -8.56 11.24
C TRP A 247 -14.67 -9.02 11.33
N PHE A 248 -15.53 -8.19 10.78
CA PHE A 248 -16.97 -8.37 10.79
C PHE A 248 -17.53 -7.90 9.44
N SER A 249 -18.42 -8.67 8.85
CA SER A 249 -19.11 -8.32 7.62
C SER A 249 -20.63 -8.38 7.79
N PRO A 250 -21.30 -7.22 7.87
CA PRO A 250 -22.75 -7.16 7.93
C PRO A 250 -23.32 -7.39 6.53
N PHE A 251 -24.34 -8.25 6.45
CA PHE A 251 -25.08 -8.60 5.24
C PHE A 251 -24.21 -9.11 4.09
N ASP A 252 -22.95 -9.50 4.37
CA ASP A 252 -21.96 -9.84 3.34
C ASP A 252 -21.74 -8.72 2.30
N MET A 253 -21.93 -7.46 2.69
CA MET A 253 -21.81 -6.30 1.80
C MET A 253 -20.56 -5.45 2.03
N ALA A 254 -20.03 -5.44 3.24
CA ALA A 254 -18.86 -4.64 3.61
C ALA A 254 -18.04 -5.39 4.66
N VAL A 255 -16.76 -5.07 4.81
CA VAL A 255 -15.94 -5.60 5.91
C VAL A 255 -15.56 -4.45 6.81
N VAL A 256 -15.71 -4.62 8.11
CA VAL A 256 -15.14 -3.74 9.11
C VAL A 256 -14.07 -4.54 9.82
N SER A 257 -12.85 -4.00 9.89
CA SER A 257 -11.79 -4.67 10.64
C SER A 257 -11.10 -3.74 11.62
N VAL A 258 -10.76 -4.30 12.77
CA VAL A 258 -9.97 -3.66 13.82
C VAL A 258 -8.77 -4.54 14.07
N SER A 259 -7.57 -4.00 13.95
CA SER A 259 -6.34 -4.75 14.17
C SER A 259 -5.38 -4.03 15.09
N TYR A 260 -4.68 -4.79 15.91
CA TYR A 260 -3.53 -4.35 16.67
C TYR A 260 -2.26 -4.83 15.96
N ALA A 261 -1.36 -3.90 15.65
CA ALA A 261 -0.09 -4.15 14.98
C ALA A 261 1.07 -3.68 15.86
N ALA A 262 2.08 -4.50 16.02
CA ALA A 262 3.29 -4.18 16.79
C ALA A 262 4.52 -4.31 15.89
N SER A 263 5.46 -3.39 16.06
CA SER A 263 6.78 -3.38 15.43
C SER A 263 7.86 -3.02 16.46
N THR A 264 9.10 -2.88 15.99
CA THR A 264 10.20 -2.32 16.80
C THR A 264 9.97 -0.85 17.18
N ASP A 265 9.24 -0.10 16.35
CA ASP A 265 9.04 1.34 16.51
C ASP A 265 7.76 1.68 17.27
N ASP A 266 6.65 1.01 17.00
CA ASP A 266 5.35 1.45 17.53
C ASP A 266 4.35 0.29 17.69
N GLN A 267 3.28 0.58 18.42
CA GLN A 267 2.13 -0.28 18.59
C GLN A 267 0.87 0.48 18.18
N LEU A 268 0.24 0.03 17.09
CA LEU A 268 -0.81 0.77 16.40
C LEU A 268 -2.12 -0.03 16.38
N PHE A 269 -3.21 0.66 16.70
CA PHE A 269 -4.55 0.19 16.38
C PHE A 269 -4.97 0.76 15.02
N ASN A 270 -5.41 -0.13 14.12
CA ASN A 270 -5.95 0.25 12.82
C ASN A 270 -7.43 -0.11 12.74
N PHE A 271 -8.17 0.77 12.08
CA PHE A 271 -9.58 0.60 11.77
C PHE A 271 -9.74 0.76 10.26
N THR A 272 -10.34 -0.22 9.59
CA THR A 272 -10.50 -0.20 8.14
C THR A 272 -11.91 -0.63 7.73
N LEU A 273 -12.38 0.00 6.66
CA LEU A 273 -13.53 -0.44 5.87
C LEU A 273 -12.97 -1.18 4.67
N ASN A 274 -13.35 -2.45 4.52
CA ASN A 274 -12.72 -3.51 3.72
C ASN A 274 -11.43 -4.08 4.34
N TYR A 275 -10.99 -5.23 3.83
CA TYR A 275 -9.66 -5.71 4.12
C TYR A 275 -8.61 -4.77 3.53
N GLN A 276 -7.42 -4.79 4.13
CA GLN A 276 -6.30 -3.97 3.68
C GLN A 276 -5.84 -4.30 2.26
N PHE A 277 -5.96 -5.58 1.88
CA PHE A 277 -5.75 -6.07 0.52
C PHE A 277 -6.66 -7.25 0.21
#